data_AF-A0A847P8K9-F1
#
_entry.id   AF-A0A847P8K9-F1
#
_cell.length_a   1.000
_cell.length_b   1.000
_cell.length_c   1.000
_cell.angle_alpha   90.00
_cell.angle_beta   90.00
_cell.angle_gamma   90.00
#
_symmetry.space_group_name_H-M   'P 1'
#
loop_
_entity.id
_entity.type
_entity.pdbx_description
1 polymer ?
#
loop_
_entity_poly.entity_id
_entity_poly.type
_entity_poly.pdbx_seq_one_letter_code
_entity_poly.pdbx_strand_id
1 'polypeptide(L)'
;MRKTIKLILVISFIITALIGCNKKEITLDPIVESAIAEYLQGKDPVLDDSFTGTYTIVSRTCDKKTDDLIVSYNGSSSLFDYQAKYQVKSIATEEGWVIESFEIVDSSHVMKEITPSMLKELLDGVDKNVT
;
A
#
# COMPACT_ATOMS: atom_id res chain seq x y z
N MET A 1 57.84 -17.68 -5.20
CA MET A 1 57.00 -16.47 -5.39
C MET A 1 55.60 -16.76 -5.94
N ARG A 2 55.42 -17.62 -6.96
CA ARG A 2 54.06 -17.96 -7.49
C ARG A 2 53.08 -18.57 -6.47
N LYS A 3 53.56 -19.37 -5.51
CA LYS A 3 52.70 -20.04 -4.50
C LYS A 3 52.17 -19.07 -3.44
N THR A 4 52.96 -18.09 -3.03
CA THR A 4 52.57 -17.08 -2.03
C THR A 4 51.54 -16.10 -2.57
N ILE A 5 51.63 -15.71 -3.85
CA ILE A 5 50.66 -14.82 -4.50
C ILE A 5 49.27 -15.49 -4.60
N LYS A 6 49.23 -16.80 -4.92
CA LYS A 6 47.97 -17.55 -4.95
C LYS A 6 47.30 -17.60 -3.57
N LEU A 7 48.07 -17.73 -2.50
CA LEU A 7 47.53 -17.80 -1.13
C LEU A 7 46.90 -16.46 -0.72
N ILE A 8 47.54 -15.33 -1.05
CA ILE A 8 47.03 -13.99 -0.75
C ILE A 8 45.70 -13.74 -1.47
N LEU A 9 45.61 -14.09 -2.76
CA LEU A 9 44.39 -13.92 -3.55
C LEU A 9 43.20 -14.72 -2.98
N VAL A 10 43.43 -15.95 -2.52
CA VAL A 10 42.38 -16.77 -1.90
C VAL A 10 41.92 -16.17 -0.58
N ILE A 11 42.84 -15.70 0.26
CA ILE A 11 42.50 -15.08 1.55
C ILE A 11 41.74 -13.77 1.33
N SER A 12 42.13 -12.93 0.37
CA SER A 12 41.43 -11.69 0.03
C SER A 12 40.01 -11.93 -0.51
N PHE A 13 39.80 -13.02 -1.25
CA PHE A 13 38.48 -13.41 -1.76
C PHE A 13 37.55 -13.90 -0.65
N ILE A 14 38.08 -14.67 0.30
CA ILE A 14 37.33 -15.12 1.48
C ILE A 14 36.91 -13.93 2.35
N ILE A 15 37.82 -12.96 2.57
CA ILE A 15 37.52 -11.77 3.37
C ILE A 15 36.45 -10.88 2.71
N THR A 16 36.49 -10.69 1.38
CA THR A 16 35.47 -9.90 0.66
C THR A 16 34.10 -10.59 0.64
N ALA A 17 34.06 -11.92 0.50
CA ALA A 17 32.81 -12.68 0.62
C ALA A 17 32.20 -12.62 2.04
N LEU A 18 33.03 -12.62 3.08
CA LEU A 18 32.60 -12.49 4.48
C LEU A 18 32.15 -11.06 4.84
N ILE A 19 32.80 -10.02 4.30
CA ILE A 19 32.38 -8.62 4.50
C ILE A 19 31.05 -8.33 3.80
N GLY A 20 30.73 -9.00 2.69
CA GLY A 20 29.44 -8.90 2.02
C GLY A 20 28.24 -9.43 2.82
N CYS A 21 28.47 -10.25 3.85
CA CYS A 21 27.44 -10.76 4.76
C CYS A 21 27.18 -9.85 5.98
N ASN A 22 27.84 -8.70 6.10
CA ASN A 22 27.64 -7.77 7.22
C ASN A 22 26.48 -6.79 7.04
N LYS A 23 25.64 -6.95 6.01
CA LYS A 23 24.34 -6.27 6.01
C LYS A 23 23.49 -6.92 7.09
N LYS A 24 23.56 -6.35 8.28
CA LYS A 24 22.73 -6.64 9.45
C LYS A 24 21.32 -6.93 8.95
N GLU A 25 20.82 -8.15 9.15
CA GLU A 25 19.45 -8.50 8.74
C GLU A 25 18.50 -7.50 9.41
N ILE A 26 17.91 -6.62 8.61
CA ILE A 26 16.91 -5.66 9.05
C ILE A 26 15.67 -6.48 9.37
N THR A 27 15.40 -6.67 10.66
CA THR A 27 14.19 -7.30 11.15
C THR A 27 13.28 -6.17 11.60
N LEU A 28 12.31 -5.81 10.77
CA LEU A 28 11.31 -4.81 11.12
C LEU A 28 10.04 -5.52 11.58
N ASP A 29 9.40 -4.95 12.60
CA ASP A 29 8.03 -5.32 12.93
C ASP A 29 7.13 -5.02 11.74
N PRO A 30 6.07 -5.81 11.49
CA PRO A 30 5.20 -5.60 10.34
C PRO A 30 4.62 -4.17 10.28
N ILE A 31 4.38 -3.62 9.08
CA ILE A 31 3.84 -2.26 8.93
C ILE A 31 2.56 -2.08 9.75
N VAL A 32 2.43 -0.95 10.45
CA VAL A 32 1.27 -0.66 11.30
C VAL A 32 0.03 -0.42 10.45
N GLU A 33 -1.13 -0.91 10.91
CA GLU A 33 -2.39 -0.83 10.14
C GLU A 33 -2.81 0.61 9.83
N SER A 34 -2.53 1.54 10.73
CA SER A 34 -2.80 2.96 10.54
C SER A 34 -2.02 3.55 9.37
N ALA A 35 -0.76 3.17 9.18
CA ALA A 35 0.08 3.64 8.08
C ALA A 35 -0.42 3.10 6.72
N ILE A 36 -0.96 1.87 6.71
CA ILE A 36 -1.61 1.32 5.51
C ILE A 36 -2.88 2.12 5.21
N ALA A 37 -3.73 2.37 6.20
CA ALA A 37 -4.98 3.11 6.01
C ALA A 37 -4.72 4.54 5.51
N GLU A 38 -3.74 5.24 6.09
CA GLU A 38 -3.31 6.57 5.64
C GLU A 38 -2.75 6.54 4.20
N TYR A 39 -1.92 5.54 3.87
CA TYR A 39 -1.41 5.41 2.51
C TYR A 39 -2.52 5.16 1.49
N LEU A 40 -3.53 4.34 1.83
CA LEU A 40 -4.63 4.00 0.95
C LEU A 40 -5.58 5.18 0.71
N GLN A 41 -5.68 6.11 1.66
CA GLN A 41 -6.45 7.34 1.48
C GLN A 41 -5.90 8.15 0.28
N GLY A 42 -6.78 8.41 -0.69
CA GLY A 42 -6.43 9.16 -1.90
C GLY A 42 -5.67 8.37 -2.97
N LYS A 43 -5.47 7.06 -2.82
CA LYS A 43 -4.90 6.20 -3.88
C LYS A 43 -5.93 5.63 -4.83
N ASP A 44 -7.12 5.33 -4.31
CA ASP A 44 -8.23 4.90 -5.13
C ASP A 44 -8.91 6.14 -5.73
N PRO A 45 -8.90 6.34 -7.07
CA PRO A 45 -9.48 7.52 -7.70
C PRO A 45 -11.01 7.61 -7.57
N VAL A 46 -11.68 6.52 -7.15
CA VAL A 46 -13.12 6.52 -6.87
C VAL A 46 -13.41 7.18 -5.52
N LEU A 47 -12.46 7.11 -4.58
CA LEU A 47 -12.62 7.67 -3.25
C LEU A 47 -12.25 9.16 -3.26
N ASP A 48 -13.28 10.01 -3.21
CA ASP A 48 -13.14 11.42 -2.89
C ASP A 48 -13.48 11.68 -1.41
N ASP A 49 -13.38 12.95 -1.00
CA ASP A 49 -13.66 13.38 0.38
C ASP A 49 -15.12 13.16 0.80
N SER A 50 -16.02 12.79 -0.12
CA SER A 50 -17.43 12.51 0.19
C SER A 50 -17.66 11.08 0.72
N PHE A 51 -16.67 10.20 0.57
CA PHE A 51 -16.77 8.82 1.02
C PHE A 51 -16.42 8.69 2.51
N THR A 52 -17.33 8.07 3.26
CA THR A 52 -17.03 7.56 4.61
C THR A 52 -16.94 6.05 4.55
N GLY A 53 -15.84 5.47 5.04
CA GLY A 53 -15.63 4.03 4.98
C GLY A 53 -14.56 3.51 5.92
N THR A 54 -14.31 2.20 5.85
CA THR A 54 -13.36 1.50 6.71
C THR A 54 -12.49 0.56 5.89
N TYR A 55 -11.19 0.59 6.16
CA TYR A 55 -10.22 -0.37 5.64
C TYR A 55 -10.10 -1.53 6.62
N THR A 56 -10.08 -2.76 6.11
CA THR A 56 -9.92 -3.98 6.90
C THR A 56 -8.92 -4.91 6.23
N ILE A 57 -7.89 -5.33 6.96
CA ILE A 57 -6.92 -6.31 6.46
C ILE A 57 -7.60 -7.69 6.44
N VAL A 58 -7.77 -8.25 5.24
CA VAL A 58 -8.40 -9.56 5.03
C VAL A 58 -7.36 -10.69 5.10
N SER A 59 -6.17 -10.43 4.58
CA SER A 59 -5.06 -11.39 4.59
C SER A 59 -3.75 -10.64 4.64
N ARG A 60 -2.76 -11.25 5.31
CA ARG A 60 -1.41 -10.72 5.41
C ARG A 60 -0.41 -11.87 5.32
N THR A 61 0.56 -11.72 4.45
CA THR A 61 1.72 -12.60 4.36
C THR A 61 2.96 -11.74 4.55
N CYS A 62 3.63 -11.86 5.69
CA CYS A 62 4.85 -11.12 5.98
C CYS A 62 6.04 -12.06 6.19
N ASP A 63 7.20 -11.63 5.72
CA ASP A 63 8.48 -12.22 6.04
C ASP A 63 9.49 -11.12 6.45
N LYS A 64 10.78 -11.47 6.55
CA LYS A 64 11.82 -10.52 6.96
C LYS A 64 12.03 -9.35 6.00
N LYS A 65 11.58 -9.44 4.75
CA LYS A 65 11.86 -8.48 3.68
C LYS A 65 10.60 -7.92 3.02
N THR A 66 9.49 -8.62 3.12
CA THR A 66 8.26 -8.35 2.38
C THR A 66 7.04 -8.42 3.28
N ASP A 67 6.03 -7.64 2.94
CA ASP A 67 4.73 -7.63 3.61
C ASP A 67 3.65 -7.43 2.55
N ASP A 68 2.97 -8.52 2.19
CA ASP A 68 1.90 -8.56 1.19
C ASP A 68 0.55 -8.61 1.91
N LEU A 69 -0.27 -7.61 1.65
CA LEU A 69 -1.55 -7.41 2.31
C LEU A 69 -2.68 -7.39 1.28
N ILE A 70 -3.74 -8.11 1.62
CA ILE A 70 -5.02 -7.96 0.96
C ILE A 70 -5.92 -7.15 1.88
N VAL A 71 -6.29 -5.94 1.44
CA VAL A 71 -7.10 -5.00 2.21
C VAL A 71 -8.46 -4.87 1.54
N SER A 72 -9.54 -4.96 2.32
CA SER A 72 -10.88 -4.62 1.85
C SER A 72 -11.23 -3.22 2.32
N TYR A 73 -11.86 -2.45 1.44
CA TYR A 73 -12.55 -1.21 1.78
C TYR A 73 -14.04 -1.39 1.59
N ASN A 74 -14.80 -0.91 2.57
CA ASN A 74 -16.25 -0.75 2.47
C ASN A 74 -16.56 0.69 2.86
N GLY A 75 -17.19 1.43 1.95
CA GLY A 75 -17.54 2.82 2.16
C GLY A 75 -18.80 3.23 1.44
N SER A 76 -19.23 4.44 1.74
CA SER A 76 -20.51 4.97 1.33
C SER A 76 -20.42 6.48 1.13
N SER A 77 -21.01 6.99 0.06
CA SER A 77 -21.26 8.41 -0.17
C SER A 77 -22.77 8.69 -0.17
N SER A 78 -23.16 9.92 -0.49
CA SER A 78 -24.57 10.25 -0.72
C SER A 78 -25.17 9.52 -1.93
N LEU A 79 -24.36 9.22 -2.95
CA LEU A 79 -24.83 8.73 -4.25
C LEU A 79 -24.69 7.22 -4.44
N PHE A 80 -23.66 6.60 -3.87
CA PHE A 80 -23.45 5.15 -4.01
C PHE A 80 -22.70 4.55 -2.82
N ASP A 81 -22.90 3.25 -2.63
CA ASP A 81 -22.04 2.41 -1.81
C ASP A 81 -20.90 1.86 -2.66
N TYR A 82 -19.71 1.77 -2.07
CA TYR A 82 -18.50 1.33 -2.76
C TYR A 82 -17.76 0.29 -1.92
N GLN A 83 -17.39 -0.81 -2.56
CA GLN A 83 -16.57 -1.85 -1.98
C GLN A 83 -15.40 -2.14 -2.89
N ALA A 84 -14.21 -2.27 -2.31
CA ALA A 84 -13.02 -2.57 -3.08
C ALA A 84 -12.10 -3.52 -2.32
N LYS A 85 -11.26 -4.23 -3.07
CA LYS A 85 -10.20 -5.08 -2.57
C LYS A 85 -8.89 -4.65 -3.18
N TYR A 86 -7.91 -4.38 -2.33
CA TYR A 86 -6.60 -3.91 -2.71
C TYR A 86 -5.56 -4.96 -2.38
N GLN A 87 -4.55 -5.09 -3.24
CA GLN A 87 -3.29 -5.74 -2.93
C GLN A 87 -2.24 -4.67 -2.68
N VAL A 88 -1.63 -4.69 -1.49
CA VAL A 88 -0.57 -3.76 -1.07
C VAL A 88 0.67 -4.57 -0.77
N LYS A 89 1.77 -4.29 -1.48
CA LYS A 89 3.06 -4.94 -1.22
C LYS A 89 4.03 -3.93 -0.67
N SER A 90 4.67 -4.28 0.43
CA SER A 90 5.70 -3.47 1.06
C SER A 90 7.01 -4.23 1.17
N ILE A 91 8.12 -3.50 1.13
CA ILE A 91 9.48 -4.01 1.30
C ILE A 91 10.18 -3.34 2.47
N ALA A 92 10.99 -4.11 3.19
CA ALA A 92 11.82 -3.60 4.28
C ALA A 92 13.06 -2.89 3.71
N THR A 93 13.31 -1.67 4.16
CA THR A 93 14.49 -0.87 3.79
C THR A 93 15.26 -0.44 5.05
N GLU A 94 16.44 0.15 4.87
CA GLU A 94 17.24 0.71 5.98
C GLU A 94 16.50 1.83 6.75
N GLU A 95 15.51 2.47 6.12
CA GLU A 95 14.72 3.57 6.68
C GLU A 95 13.36 3.12 7.23
N GLY A 96 12.97 1.85 7.05
CA GLY A 96 11.67 1.31 7.44
C GLY A 96 10.94 0.58 6.31
N TRP A 97 9.64 0.35 6.48
CA TRP A 97 8.80 -0.23 5.42
C TRP A 97 8.50 0.80 4.34
N VAL A 98 8.65 0.39 3.09
CA VAL A 98 8.25 1.17 1.91
C VAL A 98 7.21 0.38 1.14
N ILE A 99 6.07 1.00 0.84
CA ILE A 99 5.05 0.40 -0.01
C ILE A 99 5.54 0.43 -1.46
N GLU A 100 5.79 -0.75 -2.01
CA GLU A 100 6.31 -0.97 -3.36
C GLU A 100 5.20 -0.86 -4.40
N SER A 101 4.02 -1.44 -4.11
CA SER A 101 2.90 -1.43 -5.05
C SER A 101 1.54 -1.42 -4.36
N PHE A 102 0.57 -0.88 -5.10
CA PHE A 102 -0.84 -0.85 -4.79
C PHE A 102 -1.61 -1.23 -6.05
N GLU A 103 -2.47 -2.23 -5.94
CA GLU A 103 -3.30 -2.71 -7.05
C GLU A 103 -4.75 -2.88 -6.57
N ILE A 104 -5.71 -2.41 -7.36
CA ILE A 104 -7.14 -2.71 -7.15
C ILE A 104 -7.40 -4.08 -7.78
N VAL A 105 -7.64 -5.06 -6.93
CA VAL A 105 -7.87 -6.47 -7.32
C VAL A 105 -9.31 -6.67 -7.77
N ASP A 106 -10.24 -6.04 -7.05
CA ASP A 106 -11.67 -6.11 -7.34
C ASP A 106 -12.35 -4.86 -6.78
N SER A 107 -13.38 -4.38 -7.46
CA SER A 107 -14.21 -3.29 -6.97
C SER A 107 -15.64 -3.38 -7.48
N SER A 108 -16.56 -2.92 -6.65
CA SER A 108 -17.98 -2.87 -6.96
C SER A 108 -18.60 -1.61 -6.38
N HIS A 109 -19.61 -1.10 -7.08
CA HIS A 109 -20.40 0.03 -6.61
C HIS A 109 -21.88 -0.26 -6.80
N VAL A 110 -22.69 0.27 -5.88
CA VAL A 110 -24.14 0.18 -5.91
C VAL A 110 -24.71 1.58 -5.81
N MET A 111 -25.33 2.05 -6.89
CA MET A 111 -26.03 3.35 -6.89
C MET A 111 -27.21 3.31 -5.92
N LYS A 112 -27.31 4.34 -5.08
CA LYS A 112 -28.45 4.57 -4.21
C LYS A 112 -29.61 5.16 -5.00
N GLU A 113 -30.82 4.97 -4.50
CA GLU A 113 -32.00 5.61 -5.07
C GLU A 113 -31.87 7.14 -4.97
N ILE A 114 -31.98 7.83 -6.11
CA ILE A 114 -31.92 9.29 -6.15
C ILE A 114 -33.25 9.86 -5.68
N THR A 115 -33.25 10.42 -4.47
CA THR A 115 -34.44 11.10 -3.94
C THR A 115 -34.61 12.50 -4.56
N PRO A 116 -35.84 13.05 -4.57
CA PRO A 116 -36.08 14.43 -5.04
C PRO A 116 -35.24 15.49 -4.32
N SER A 117 -34.91 15.28 -3.03
CA SER A 117 -34.02 16.16 -2.28
C SER A 117 -32.58 16.14 -2.80
N MET A 118 -32.05 14.95 -3.11
CA MET A 118 -30.71 14.82 -3.70
C MET A 118 -30.65 15.45 -5.08
N LEU A 119 -31.69 15.29 -5.89
CA LEU A 119 -31.79 15.94 -7.21
C LEU A 119 -31.76 17.46 -7.09
N LYS A 120 -32.47 18.03 -6.10
CA LYS A 120 -32.47 19.46 -5.85
C LYS A 120 -31.08 19.98 -5.44
N GLU A 121 -30.38 19.28 -4.55
CA GLU A 121 -29.02 19.64 -4.15
C GLU A 121 -28.04 19.64 -5.34
N LEU A 122 -28.16 18.66 -6.24
CA LEU A 122 -27.37 18.61 -7.47
C LEU A 122 -27.64 19.80 -8.39
N LEU A 123 -28.93 20.18 -8.57
CA LEU A 123 -29.31 21.32 -9.39
C LEU A 123 -28.84 22.65 -8.79
N ASP A 124 -29.00 22.85 -7.48
CA ASP A 124 -28.56 24.05 -6.78
C ASP A 124 -27.01 24.19 -6.79
N GLY A 125 -26.28 23.07 -6.84
CA GLY A 125 -24.82 23.06 -6.98
C GLY A 125 -24.35 23.44 -8.40
N VAL A 126 -25.07 23.02 -9.44
CA VAL A 126 -24.77 23.40 -10.83
C VAL A 126 -24.99 24.90 -11.05
N ASP A 127 -26.09 25.45 -10.55
CA ASP A 127 -26.44 26.86 -10.75
C ASP A 127 -25.39 27.82 -10.14
N LYS A 128 -24.72 27.39 -9.05
CA LYS A 128 -23.62 28.15 -8.41
C LYS A 128 -22.29 28.10 -9.15
N ASN A 129 -22.05 27.08 -9.98
CA ASN A 129 -20.79 26.91 -10.73
C ASN A 129 -20.84 27.52 -12.14
N VAL A 130 -21.98 28.07 -12.57
CA VAL A 130 -22.19 28.66 -13.91
C VAL A 130 -22.12 30.20 -13.90
N THR A 131 -22.08 30.84 -12.73
CA THR A 131 -21.80 32.28 -12.53
C THR A 131 -20.34 32.54 -12.16
#